data_AF-A0A7D7PVS0-F1
#
_entry.id   AF-A0A7D7PVS0-F1
#
_cell.length_a   1.000
_cell.length_b   1.000
_cell.length_c   1.000
_cell.angle_alpha   90.00
_cell.angle_beta   90.00
_cell.angle_gamma   90.00
#
_symmetry.space_group_name_H-M   'P 1'
#
loop_
_entity.id
_entity.type
_entity.pdbx_description
1 polymer ?
#
loop_
_entity_poly.entity_id
_entity_poly.type
_entity_poly.pdbx_seq_one_letter_code
_entity_poly.pdbx_strand_id
1 'polypeptide(L)'
;MSTSSEAAAAHEQLIERFYAAFQKRDAAGMAACYHPDVTFSDEAFPGLRGDRARDMWRMLCERGTDLELTFSDVSADAERGSAHWRRATRSRRPGGGCTT
;
A
#
# COMPACT_ATOMS: atom_id res chain seq x y z
N MET A 1 8.17 -31.28 0.41
CA MET A 1 8.54 -29.90 0.06
C MET A 1 7.24 -29.16 -0.22
N SER A 2 6.72 -28.36 0.71
CA SER A 2 5.40 -27.70 0.56
C SER A 2 5.35 -26.26 1.06
N THR A 3 6.49 -25.63 1.36
CA THR A 3 6.53 -24.30 1.97
C THR A 3 6.36 -23.12 1.00
N SER A 4 6.52 -23.32 -0.31
CA SER A 4 6.43 -22.21 -1.29
C SER A 4 5.02 -21.64 -1.44
N SER A 5 3.96 -22.44 -1.27
CA SER A 5 2.57 -21.96 -1.37
C SER A 5 2.09 -21.25 -0.10
N GLU A 6 2.67 -21.58 1.05
CA GLU A 6 2.28 -21.02 2.35
C GLU A 6 2.93 -19.65 2.56
N ALA A 7 4.20 -19.52 2.13
CA ALA A 7 4.90 -18.24 2.08
C ALA A 7 4.19 -17.25 1.13
N ALA A 8 3.75 -17.71 -0.05
CA ALA A 8 2.98 -16.90 -0.99
C ALA A 8 1.72 -16.29 -0.34
N ALA A 9 0.89 -17.11 0.32
CA ALA A 9 -0.30 -16.64 1.02
C ALA A 9 0.02 -15.70 2.20
N ALA A 10 1.13 -15.92 2.92
CA ALA A 10 1.55 -15.04 4.00
C ALA A 10 2.01 -13.67 3.49
N HIS A 11 2.72 -13.63 2.36
CA HIS A 11 3.17 -12.40 1.71
C HIS A 11 2.01 -11.62 1.08
N GLU A 12 1.03 -12.29 0.46
CA GLU A 12 -0.20 -11.64 -0.02
C GLU A 12 -0.92 -10.93 1.13
N GLN A 13 -1.14 -11.63 2.24
CA GLN A 13 -1.74 -11.03 3.43
C GLN A 13 -0.92 -9.87 3.99
N LEU A 14 0.42 -9.92 3.90
CA LEU A 14 1.28 -8.82 4.33
C LEU A 14 1.09 -7.58 3.45
N ILE A 15 1.05 -7.77 2.13
CA ILE A 15 0.83 -6.69 1.15
C ILE A 15 -0.57 -6.10 1.31
N GLU A 16 -1.61 -6.94 1.47
CA GLU A 16 -2.97 -6.48 1.74
C GLU A 16 -3.04 -5.62 3.01
N ARG A 17 -2.42 -6.08 4.10
CA ARG A 17 -2.35 -5.32 5.36
C ARG A 17 -1.63 -3.98 5.16
N PHE A 18 -0.53 -3.96 4.40
CA PHE A 18 0.21 -2.74 4.09
C PHE A 18 -0.66 -1.71 3.35
N TYR A 19 -1.33 -2.12 2.26
CA TYR A 19 -2.19 -1.20 1.49
C TYR A 19 -3.49 -0.85 2.22
N ALA A 20 -4.04 -1.74 3.04
CA ALA A 20 -5.18 -1.44 3.89
C ALA A 20 -4.84 -0.41 4.98
N ALA A 21 -3.63 -0.49 5.56
CA ALA A 21 -3.12 0.54 6.46
C ALA A 21 -2.92 1.86 5.70
N PHE A 22 -2.38 1.82 4.48
CA PHE A 22 -2.20 3.02 3.66
C PHE A 22 -3.54 3.71 3.32
N GLN A 23 -4.59 2.93 3.00
CA GLN A 23 -5.93 3.46 2.78
C GLN A 23 -6.50 4.17 4.02
N LYS A 24 -6.16 3.70 5.22
CA LYS A 24 -6.54 4.33 6.50
C LYS A 24 -5.58 5.44 6.94
N ARG A 25 -4.51 5.69 6.18
CA ARG A 25 -3.39 6.58 6.55
C ARG A 25 -2.74 6.18 7.87
N ASP A 26 -2.75 4.88 8.16
CA ASP A 26 -2.09 4.31 9.33
C ASP A 26 -0.63 4.01 9.02
N ALA A 27 0.21 5.04 9.16
CA ALA A 27 1.64 4.91 8.96
C ALA A 27 2.31 3.94 9.96
N ALA A 28 1.75 3.76 11.16
CA ALA A 28 2.27 2.81 12.13
C ALA A 28 2.02 1.37 11.68
N GLY A 29 0.81 1.08 11.18
CA GLY A 29 0.47 -0.20 10.56
C GLY A 29 1.35 -0.52 9.35
N MET A 30 1.63 0.47 8.49
CA MET A 30 2.56 0.30 7.36
C MET A 30 3.99 0.02 7.83
N ALA A 31 4.48 0.79 8.80
CA ALA A 31 5.82 0.65 9.36
C ALA A 31 6.05 -0.71 10.05
N ALA A 32 5.00 -1.31 10.62
CA ALA A 32 5.03 -2.63 11.22
C ALA A 32 5.17 -3.77 10.18
N CYS A 33 4.72 -3.53 8.93
CA CYS A 33 4.91 -4.50 7.85
C CYS A 33 6.34 -4.49 7.28
N TYR A 34 7.14 -3.48 7.61
CA TYR A 34 8.52 -3.37 7.12
C TYR A 34 9.55 -3.99 8.05
N HIS A 35 10.54 -4.65 7.44
CA HIS A 35 11.73 -5.11 8.14
C HIS A 35 12.55 -3.94 8.72
N PRO A 36 13.27 -4.08 9.86
CA PRO A 36 14.24 -3.12 10.38
C PRO A 36 15.17 -2.56 9.30
N ASP A 37 15.62 -3.41 8.39
CA ASP A 37 16.56 -3.09 7.30
C ASP A 37 15.89 -2.87 5.93
N VAL A 38 14.63 -2.45 5.89
CA VAL A 38 13.95 -2.16 4.61
C VAL A 38 14.75 -1.15 3.79
N THR A 39 14.86 -1.37 2.48
CA THR A 39 15.40 -0.40 1.54
C THR A 39 14.29 0.11 0.64
N PHE A 40 14.06 1.42 0.64
CA PHE A 40 13.12 2.08 -0.26
C PHE A 40 13.88 3.06 -1.15
N SER A 41 13.61 3.02 -2.44
CA SER A 41 14.19 3.96 -3.39
C SER A 41 13.15 4.34 -4.42
N ASP A 42 12.94 5.64 -4.56
CA ASP A 42 12.05 6.24 -5.55
C ASP A 42 12.76 7.42 -6.22
N GLU A 43 12.20 7.98 -7.29
CA GLU A 43 12.72 9.17 -7.97
C GLU A 43 12.78 10.37 -7.03
N ALA A 44 11.79 10.55 -6.15
CA ALA A 44 11.75 11.64 -5.18
C ALA A 44 12.64 11.38 -3.95
N PHE A 45 12.83 10.11 -3.57
CA PHE A 45 13.55 9.71 -2.35
C PHE A 45 14.50 8.54 -2.61
N PRO A 46 15.70 8.80 -3.16
CA PRO A 46 16.66 7.74 -3.44
C PRO A 46 17.34 7.23 -2.15
N GLY A 47 17.36 5.91 -1.99
CA GLY A 47 18.20 5.24 -0.98
C GLY A 47 17.77 5.41 0.49
N LEU A 48 16.46 5.45 0.77
CA LEU A 48 15.95 5.38 2.14
C LEU A 48 16.17 3.97 2.72
N ARG A 49 16.58 3.91 3.99
CA ARG A 49 16.81 2.65 4.71
C ARG A 49 16.20 2.68 6.11
N GLY A 50 15.68 1.53 6.52
CA GLY A 50 15.10 1.29 7.83
C GLY A 50 14.10 2.35 8.24
N ASP A 51 14.37 3.02 9.36
CA ASP A 51 13.46 3.99 9.95
C ASP A 51 13.18 5.19 9.05
N ARG A 52 14.14 5.59 8.19
CA ARG A 52 13.90 6.68 7.24
C ARG A 52 12.78 6.36 6.25
N ALA A 53 12.65 5.10 5.85
CA ALA A 53 11.54 4.66 5.00
C ALA A 53 10.21 4.75 5.77
N ARG A 54 10.19 4.33 7.04
CA ARG A 54 9.00 4.43 7.91
C ARG A 54 8.57 5.89 8.13
N ASP A 55 9.52 6.77 8.40
CA ASP A 55 9.26 8.19 8.65
C ASP A 55 8.74 8.91 7.40
N MET A 56 9.21 8.52 6.20
CA MET A 56 8.65 9.02 4.95
C MET A 56 7.15 8.67 4.82
N TRP A 57 6.76 7.45 5.18
CA TRP A 57 5.34 7.05 5.16
C TRP A 57 4.50 7.78 6.22
N ARG A 58 5.06 8.04 7.41
CA ARG A 58 4.43 8.90 8.43
C ARG A 58 4.16 10.29 7.89
N MET A 59 5.17 10.92 7.30
CA MET A 59 5.03 12.24 6.68
C MET A 59 3.97 12.24 5.55
N LEU A 60 3.94 11.21 4.70
CA LEU A 60 2.93 11.10 3.63
C LEU A 60 1.51 10.96 4.18
N CYS A 61 1.30 10.13 5.19
CA CYS A 61 -0.01 9.91 5.81
C CYS A 61 -0.50 11.17 6.54
N GLU A 62 0.39 11.90 7.21
CA GLU A 62 0.07 13.17 7.88
C GLU A 62 -0.30 14.27 6.89
N ARG A 63 0.42 14.37 5.76
CA ARG A 63 0.16 15.39 4.73
C ARG A 63 -0.99 15.03 3.79
N GLY A 64 -1.31 13.74 3.65
CA GLY A 64 -2.29 13.20 2.71
C GLY A 64 -3.72 13.15 3.26
N THR A 65 -4.23 14.24 3.83
CA THR A 65 -5.58 14.29 4.45
C THR A 65 -6.72 13.95 3.49
N ASP A 66 -6.61 14.31 2.20
CA ASP A 66 -7.56 13.98 1.12
C ASP A 66 -7.05 12.89 0.17
N LEU A 67 -6.20 12.00 0.66
CA LEU A 67 -5.68 10.89 -0.13
C LEU A 67 -6.60 9.66 0.03
N GLU A 68 -7.58 9.53 -0.86
CA GLU A 68 -8.30 8.27 -1.02
C GLU A 68 -7.51 7.35 -1.96
N LEU A 69 -7.22 6.13 -1.50
CA LEU A 69 -6.49 5.12 -2.24
C LEU A 69 -7.33 3.83 -2.29
N THR A 70 -7.38 3.23 -3.47
CA THR A 70 -7.92 1.88 -3.65
C THR A 70 -6.82 0.99 -4.19
N PHE A 71 -6.73 -0.24 -3.69
CA PHE A 71 -5.80 -1.24 -4.19
C PHE A 71 -6.58 -2.47 -4.65
N SER A 72 -5.99 -3.20 -5.58
CA SER A 72 -6.54 -4.40 -6.20
C SER A 72 -5.41 -5.23 -6.78
N ASP A 73 -5.72 -6.46 -7.20
CA ASP A 73 -4.76 -7.35 -7.87
C ASP A 73 -3.50 -7.56 -7.04
N VAL A 74 -3.71 -7.93 -5.76
CA VAL A 74 -2.62 -8.30 -4.85
C VAL A 74 -2.24 -9.73 -5.16
N SER A 75 -0.96 -9.95 -5.46
CA SER A 75 -0.41 -11.27 -5.65
C SER A 75 1.01 -11.35 -5.10
N ALA A 76 1.35 -12.47 -4.48
CA ALA A 76 2.69 -12.70 -3.97
C ALA A 76 3.11 -14.16 -4.15
N ASP A 77 4.42 -14.36 -4.21
CA ASP A 77 5.08 -15.64 -4.23
C ASP A 77 5.92 -15.82 -2.94
N ALA A 78 6.77 -16.84 -2.89
CA ALA A 78 7.60 -17.14 -1.72
C ALA A 78 8.71 -16.11 -1.43
N GLU A 79 8.97 -15.16 -2.33
CA GLU A 79 10.08 -14.21 -2.25
C GLU A 79 9.68 -12.76 -2.56
N ARG A 80 8.61 -12.55 -3.32
CA ARG A 80 8.20 -11.26 -3.88
C ARG A 80 6.69 -11.14 -3.88
N GLY A 81 6.20 -9.91 -3.98
CA GLY A 81 4.80 -9.67 -4.30
C GLY A 81 4.56 -8.28 -4.84
N SER A 82 3.39 -8.11 -5.42
CA SER A 82 2.97 -6.92 -6.14
C SER A 82 1.51 -6.62 -5.86
N ALA A 83 1.15 -5.35 -5.97
CA ALA A 83 -0.24 -4.91 -5.94
C ALA A 83 -0.43 -3.71 -6.85
N HIS A 84 -1.63 -3.59 -7.40
CA HIS A 84 -2.04 -2.41 -8.14
C HIS A 84 -2.80 -1.46 -7.23
N TRP A 85 -2.23 -0.28 -6.99
CA TRP A 85 -2.91 0.80 -6.27
C TRP A 85 -3.21 1.97 -7.20
N ARG A 86 -4.36 2.60 -6.97
CA ARG A 86 -4.79 3.80 -7.68
C ARG A 86 -5.37 4.80 -6.69
N ARG A 87 -5.12 6.09 -6.95
CA ARG A 87 -5.81 7.17 -6.25
C ARG A 87 -7.28 7.12 -6.63
N ALA A 88 -8.16 7.06 -5.64
CA ALA A 88 -9.58 7.16 -5.89
C ALA A 88 -9.86 8.60 -6.34
N THR A 89 -10.17 8.76 -7.62
CA THR A 89 -10.80 9.99 -8.10
C THR A 89 -12.29 9.85 -7.85
N ARG A 90 -12.88 10.81 -7.15
CA ARG A 90 -14.33 10.87 -7.01
C ARG A 90 -14.90 11.17 -8.40
N SER A 91 -15.31 10.13 -9.14
CA SER A 91 -16.07 10.36 -10.36
C SER A 91 -17.41 10.94 -9.94
N ARG A 92 -17.59 12.24 -10.19
CA ARG A 92 -18.88 12.88 -10.04
C ARG A 92 -19.74 12.30 -11.15
N ARG A 93 -20.53 11.27 -10.86
CA ARG A 93 -21.58 10.82 -11.80
C ARG A 93 -22.45 12.04 -12.10
N PRO A 94 -22.62 12.47 -13.36
CA PRO A 94 -23.74 13.34 -13.69
C PRO A 94 -25.00 12.56 -13.31
N GLY A 95 -25.88 13.23 -12.56
CA GLY A 95 -27.09 12.64 -12.02
C GLY A 95 -27.92 12.00 -13.12
N GLY A 96 -28.67 10.97 -12.74
CA GLY A 96 -29.72 10.43 -13.57
C GLY A 96 -30.65 11.56 -14.00
N GLY A 97 -30.67 11.83 -15.30
CA GLY A 97 -31.80 12.48 -15.94
C GLY A 97 -32.89 11.45 -16.08
N CYS A 98 -33.83 11.48 -15.15
CA CYS A 98 -35.17 10.95 -15.35
C CYS A 98 -35.87 11.82 -16.41
N THR A 99 -36.36 11.23 -17.50
CA THR A 99 -37.53 11.77 -18.20
C THR A 99 -38.37 10.61 -18.74
N THR A 100 -39.62 10.65 -18.31
CA THR A 100 -40.81 9.89 -18.71
C THR A 100 -40.98 9.67 -20.21
#